data_AF-A0A0F9HW15-F1
#
_entry.id   AF-A0A0F9HW15-F1
#
_cell.length_a   1.000
_cell.length_b   1.000
_cell.length_c   1.000
_cell.angle_alpha   90.00
_cell.angle_beta   90.00
_cell.angle_gamma   90.00
#
_symmetry.space_group_name_H-M   'P 1'
#
loop_
_entity.id
_entity.type
_entity.pdbx_description
1 polymer ?
#
loop_
_entity_poly.entity_id
_entity_poly.type
_entity_poly.pdbx_seq_one_letter_code
_entity_poly.pdbx_strand_id
1 'polypeptide(L)'
;GETVVGVYMLPATEALAVTETSMVGDTAGIIQFSIIPITITHANASIADAVLASSLVKDPGALATGVLRVTGVTADGQTVTIGSDIYEIDPIATDAGDDTEGGNWNNVTDPLTVAMPSGTYPNIGVGGGSALVVGALVYIGTEYLRVTGIVTNDVTFERGAGGSTPATHADAQNIFTSAATPAPTNIPVGVQADFAAGVVGPLLAGSINESSVPTEAVSAVSLDAGALIFVVADAVGAVTLALTETHGNGVWDDGNMRRGVAATVRQVYTATVVPDTEEATANKVLIPVPFTPVAVHVMVNTTSTGVTVLWNGDVIINAAAGDMPAYIELNNDGAADWSASTTITILAIS
;
A
#
# COMPACT_ATOMS: atom_id res chain seq x y z
N GLY A 1 43.66 0.30 -54.19
CA GLY A 1 43.07 -0.96 -53.75
C GLY A 1 41.98 -0.62 -52.77
N GLU A 2 40.74 -0.99 -53.06
CA GLU A 2 39.64 -0.84 -52.11
C GLU A 2 39.88 -1.78 -50.93
N THR A 3 39.68 -1.28 -49.71
CA THR A 3 39.75 -2.09 -48.49
C THR A 3 38.33 -2.21 -47.96
N VAL A 4 37.80 -3.42 -47.91
CA VAL A 4 36.49 -3.71 -47.33
C VAL A 4 36.69 -4.35 -45.96
N VAL A 5 36.08 -3.78 -44.93
CA VAL A 5 36.13 -4.29 -43.56
C VAL A 5 34.72 -4.72 -43.16
N GLY A 6 34.57 -5.96 -42.71
CA GLY A 6 33.32 -6.52 -42.21
C GLY A 6 33.54 -7.22 -40.86
N VAL A 7 32.52 -7.19 -40.00
CA VAL A 7 32.52 -7.89 -38.71
C VAL A 7 31.51 -9.02 -38.79
N TYR A 8 31.92 -10.23 -38.44
CA TYR A 8 31.06 -11.42 -38.44
C TYR A 8 31.13 -12.10 -37.07
N MET A 9 29.97 -12.46 -36.51
CA MET A 9 29.87 -13.33 -35.34
C MET A 9 29.69 -14.77 -35.80
N LEU A 10 30.58 -15.66 -35.37
CA LEU A 10 30.52 -17.09 -35.68
C LEU A 10 30.20 -17.89 -34.42
N PRO A 11 29.37 -18.95 -34.52
CA PRO A 11 29.21 -19.93 -33.44
C PRO A 11 30.55 -20.57 -33.07
N ALA A 12 30.74 -20.94 -31.79
CA ALA A 12 32.01 -21.45 -31.27
C ALA A 12 32.54 -22.73 -31.95
N THR A 13 31.68 -23.43 -32.70
CA THR A 13 32.01 -24.69 -33.39
C THR A 13 32.21 -24.54 -34.90
N GLU A 14 32.00 -23.35 -35.46
CA GLU A 14 32.17 -23.11 -36.89
C GLU A 14 33.48 -22.39 -37.20
N ALA A 15 34.28 -22.96 -38.09
CA ALA A 15 35.43 -22.28 -38.66
C ALA A 15 34.99 -21.44 -39.86
N LEU A 16 35.44 -20.19 -39.96
CA LEU A 16 35.24 -19.39 -41.16
C LEU A 16 36.04 -19.99 -42.31
N ALA A 17 35.37 -20.69 -43.21
CA ALA A 17 35.98 -21.20 -44.44
C ALA A 17 35.80 -20.18 -45.56
N VAL A 18 36.89 -19.53 -45.97
CA VAL A 18 36.89 -18.66 -47.16
C VAL A 18 37.37 -19.51 -48.33
N THR A 19 36.54 -19.63 -49.37
CA THR A 19 36.95 -20.27 -50.62
C THR A 19 37.13 -19.19 -51.68
N GLU A 20 38.30 -19.14 -52.29
CA GLU A 20 38.63 -18.14 -53.30
C GLU A 20 37.92 -18.49 -54.62
N THR A 21 36.87 -17.76 -54.98
CA THR A 21 36.22 -17.88 -56.29
C THR A 21 36.81 -16.85 -57.26
N SER A 22 37.97 -17.20 -57.83
CA SER A 22 38.51 -16.71 -59.12
C SER A 22 38.69 -15.19 -59.30
N MET A 23 39.94 -14.73 -59.37
CA MET A 23 40.29 -13.49 -60.07
C MET A 23 40.45 -13.76 -61.58
N VAL A 24 39.58 -13.17 -62.40
CA VAL A 24 39.80 -13.07 -63.84
C VAL A 24 40.64 -11.81 -64.10
N GLY A 25 41.88 -11.97 -64.54
CA GLY A 25 42.68 -10.86 -65.07
C GLY A 25 44.05 -10.73 -64.40
N ASP A 26 45.07 -10.97 -65.20
CA ASP A 26 46.48 -11.03 -64.86
C ASP A 26 47.03 -9.62 -64.54
N THR A 27 47.00 -9.21 -63.27
CA THR A 27 47.95 -8.25 -62.70
C THR A 27 48.01 -8.51 -61.20
N ALA A 28 49.17 -9.00 -60.73
CA ALA A 28 49.40 -9.49 -59.38
C ALA A 28 49.16 -8.42 -58.29
N GLY A 29 47.91 -8.21 -57.91
CA GLY A 29 47.53 -7.60 -56.63
C GLY A 29 47.35 -8.71 -55.60
N ILE A 30 48.25 -8.78 -54.61
CA ILE A 30 48.09 -9.70 -53.49
C ILE A 30 46.96 -9.16 -52.61
N ILE A 31 45.83 -9.87 -52.53
CA ILE A 31 44.81 -9.59 -51.51
C ILE A 31 45.30 -10.21 -50.20
N GLN A 32 45.80 -9.38 -49.29
CA GLN A 32 46.12 -9.81 -47.92
C GLN A 32 44.86 -9.72 -47.06
N PHE A 33 44.34 -10.86 -46.62
CA PHE A 33 43.34 -10.91 -45.54
C PHE A 33 44.05 -11.15 -44.21
N SER A 34 43.65 -10.40 -43.18
CA SER A 34 44.09 -10.62 -41.80
C SER A 34 42.86 -10.89 -40.96
N ILE A 35 42.78 -12.10 -40.39
CA ILE A 35 41.76 -12.43 -39.40
C ILE A 35 42.32 -12.00 -38.05
N ILE A 36 41.71 -10.98 -37.45
CA ILE A 36 42.05 -10.55 -36.11
C ILE A 36 40.98 -11.12 -35.18
N PRO A 37 41.26 -12.18 -34.40
CA PRO A 37 40.32 -12.65 -33.40
C PRO A 37 40.14 -11.55 -32.35
N ILE A 38 38.92 -11.03 -32.23
CA ILE A 38 38.56 -10.09 -31.16
C ILE A 38 38.01 -10.91 -30.01
N THR A 39 38.83 -11.12 -28.97
CA THR A 39 38.33 -11.66 -27.70
C THR A 39 37.64 -10.54 -26.95
N ILE A 40 36.31 -10.53 -26.96
CA ILE A 40 35.53 -9.66 -26.06
C ILE A 40 35.66 -10.25 -24.66
N THR A 41 36.63 -9.73 -23.90
CA THR A 41 36.77 -10.06 -22.48
C THR A 41 35.77 -9.19 -21.73
N HIS A 42 34.58 -9.73 -21.45
CA HIS A 42 33.68 -9.09 -20.50
C HIS A 42 34.31 -9.27 -19.10
N ALA A 43 34.72 -8.15 -18.49
CA ALA A 43 35.44 -8.14 -17.21
C ALA A 43 34.64 -8.71 -16.03
N ASN A 44 33.34 -8.97 -16.21
CA ASN A 44 32.49 -9.55 -15.19
C ASN A 44 31.87 -10.84 -15.74
N ALA A 45 32.08 -11.94 -15.03
CA ALA A 45 31.44 -13.23 -15.26
C ALA A 45 29.93 -13.05 -15.26
N SER A 46 29.29 -13.37 -16.40
CA SER A 46 27.87 -13.22 -16.70
C SER A 46 27.30 -11.81 -16.41
N ILE A 47 26.45 -11.31 -17.32
CA ILE A 47 25.32 -10.55 -16.81
C ILE A 47 24.52 -11.62 -16.06
N ALA A 48 24.81 -11.82 -14.77
CA ALA A 48 24.07 -12.77 -13.96
C ALA A 48 22.60 -12.45 -14.20
N ASP A 49 21.77 -13.48 -14.35
CA ASP A 49 20.32 -13.35 -14.53
C ASP A 49 19.71 -12.33 -13.55
N ALA A 50 20.35 -12.16 -12.38
CA ALA A 50 20.10 -11.13 -11.38
C ALA A 50 20.16 -9.65 -11.85
N VAL A 51 21.01 -9.29 -12.82
CA VAL A 51 21.12 -7.93 -13.39
C VAL A 51 20.04 -7.69 -14.46
N LEU A 52 19.55 -8.74 -15.13
CA LEU A 52 18.29 -8.67 -15.90
C LEU A 52 17.05 -8.74 -15.00
N ALA A 53 17.15 -9.36 -13.82
CA ALA A 53 16.05 -9.46 -12.87
C ALA A 53 15.83 -8.19 -12.03
N SER A 54 16.72 -7.19 -12.08
CA SER A 54 16.72 -6.07 -11.13
C SER A 54 15.77 -4.91 -11.45
N SER A 55 14.63 -5.15 -12.10
CA SER A 55 13.56 -4.12 -12.16
C SER A 55 12.14 -4.68 -12.29
N LEU A 56 11.95 -5.99 -12.24
CA LEU A 56 10.60 -6.57 -12.24
C LEU A 56 10.09 -6.73 -10.81
N VAL A 57 10.07 -5.64 -10.03
CA VAL A 57 9.15 -5.55 -8.90
C VAL A 57 7.76 -5.39 -9.52
N LYS A 58 7.17 -6.54 -9.87
CA LYS A 58 5.86 -6.70 -10.49
C LYS A 58 4.82 -6.54 -9.40
N ASP A 59 4.27 -5.34 -9.27
CA ASP A 59 3.10 -4.93 -8.47
C ASP A 59 2.99 -5.56 -7.06
N PRO A 60 3.21 -4.80 -5.97
CA PRO A 60 3.13 -5.36 -4.63
C PRO A 60 1.75 -5.94 -4.29
N GLY A 61 0.68 -5.62 -5.04
CA GLY A 61 -0.72 -5.96 -4.76
C GLY A 61 -1.50 -4.76 -4.20
N ALA A 62 -2.64 -5.00 -3.53
CA ALA A 62 -3.42 -3.92 -2.90
C ALA A 62 -3.56 -4.09 -1.38
N LEU A 63 -3.49 -2.97 -0.66
CA LEU A 63 -3.75 -2.93 0.79
C LEU A 63 -5.24 -3.20 1.05
N ALA A 64 -5.53 -3.96 2.10
CA ALA A 64 -6.89 -4.10 2.59
C ALA A 64 -7.33 -2.81 3.27
N THR A 65 -8.63 -2.50 3.19
CA THR A 65 -9.20 -1.25 3.70
C THR A 65 -10.53 -1.47 4.41
N GLY A 66 -10.75 -0.74 5.51
CA GLY A 66 -12.04 -0.61 6.19
C GLY A 66 -12.52 0.84 6.18
N VAL A 67 -13.83 1.07 6.14
CA VAL A 67 -14.42 2.40 6.28
C VAL A 67 -15.51 2.33 7.34
N LEU A 68 -15.30 3.02 8.46
CA LEU A 68 -16.31 3.22 9.49
C LEU A 68 -16.99 4.57 9.24
N ARG A 69 -18.31 4.57 9.12
CA ARG A 69 -19.11 5.79 8.99
C ARG A 69 -19.80 6.08 10.30
N VAL A 70 -19.52 7.24 10.90
CA VAL A 70 -20.16 7.72 12.13
C VAL A 70 -21.16 8.81 11.76
N THR A 71 -22.44 8.48 11.84
CA THR A 71 -23.55 9.33 11.36
C THR A 71 -24.21 10.16 12.45
N GLY A 72 -23.79 10.01 13.71
CA GLY A 72 -24.39 10.69 14.85
C GLY A 72 -23.47 10.78 16.06
N VAL A 73 -24.07 11.00 17.22
CA VAL A 73 -23.36 11.06 18.50
C VAL A 73 -23.11 9.62 18.97
N THR A 74 -21.89 9.37 19.43
CA THR A 74 -21.52 8.12 20.10
C THR A 74 -21.89 8.19 21.58
N ALA A 75 -21.55 7.17 22.36
CA ALA A 75 -21.79 7.15 23.79
C ALA A 75 -20.66 6.43 24.51
N ASP A 76 -20.60 6.67 25.82
CA ASP A 76 -19.76 5.96 26.76
C ASP A 76 -19.94 4.43 26.66
N GLY A 77 -18.83 3.69 26.70
CA GLY A 77 -18.77 2.23 26.59
C GLY A 77 -19.07 1.66 25.20
N GLN A 78 -19.21 2.51 24.17
CA GLN A 78 -19.33 2.03 22.79
C GLN A 78 -17.97 1.61 22.26
N THR A 79 -17.97 0.59 21.40
CA THR A 79 -16.75 -0.06 20.95
C THR A 79 -16.63 -0.10 19.44
N VAL A 80 -15.38 -0.13 18.97
CA VAL A 80 -14.96 -0.45 17.61
C VAL A 80 -13.98 -1.59 17.69
N THR A 81 -14.20 -2.65 16.92
CA THR A 81 -13.27 -3.78 16.86
C THR A 81 -12.62 -3.84 15.48
N ILE A 82 -11.30 -4.02 15.47
CA ILE A 82 -10.50 -4.28 14.27
C ILE A 82 -9.64 -5.50 14.58
N GLY A 83 -9.91 -6.62 13.91
CA GLY A 83 -9.23 -7.88 14.21
C GLY A 83 -9.44 -8.29 15.68
N SER A 84 -8.36 -8.33 16.44
CA SER A 84 -8.35 -8.62 17.88
C SER A 84 -8.35 -7.38 18.78
N ASP A 85 -8.04 -6.20 18.23
CA ASP A 85 -8.06 -4.95 18.96
C ASP A 85 -9.49 -4.45 19.14
N ILE A 86 -9.88 -4.21 20.39
CA ILE A 86 -11.17 -3.61 20.76
C ILE A 86 -10.89 -2.23 21.33
N TYR A 87 -11.39 -1.20 20.66
CA TYR A 87 -11.33 0.19 21.09
C TYR A 87 -12.63 0.55 21.79
N GLU A 88 -12.57 1.23 22.93
CA GLU A 88 -13.75 1.63 23.73
C GLU A 88 -13.75 3.14 23.95
N ILE A 89 -14.87 3.79 23.67
CA ILE A 89 -15.02 5.24 23.79
C ILE A 89 -15.46 5.57 25.21
N ASP A 90 -14.59 6.24 25.95
CA ASP A 90 -14.80 6.53 27.37
C ASP A 90 -14.63 8.03 27.67
N PRO A 91 -15.45 8.60 28.59
CA PRO A 91 -15.27 9.96 29.05
C PRO A 91 -14.07 10.05 30.01
N ILE A 92 -13.11 10.92 29.71
CA ILE A 92 -12.00 11.30 30.60
C ILE A 92 -12.31 12.67 31.21
N ALA A 93 -13.38 12.72 32.01
CA ALA A 93 -13.97 13.96 32.50
C ALA A 93 -14.10 14.02 34.04
N THR A 94 -13.75 12.95 34.75
CA THR A 94 -13.78 12.95 36.22
C THR A 94 -12.53 13.66 36.72
N ASP A 95 -12.72 14.78 37.43
CA ASP A 95 -11.63 15.46 38.14
C ASP A 95 -11.07 14.50 39.20
N ALA A 96 -9.77 14.25 39.14
CA ALA A 96 -9.11 13.31 40.02
C ALA A 96 -8.87 13.88 41.43
N GLY A 97 -9.02 15.19 41.63
CA GLY A 97 -8.69 15.87 42.89
C GLY A 97 -7.20 16.04 43.14
N ASP A 98 -6.36 15.64 42.20
CA ASP A 98 -4.91 15.86 42.14
C ASP A 98 -4.58 16.77 40.94
N ASP A 99 -3.47 17.51 41.00
CA ASP A 99 -3.05 18.43 39.95
C ASP A 99 -1.58 18.21 39.54
N THR A 100 -1.10 18.98 38.57
CA THR A 100 0.28 18.89 38.05
C THR A 100 1.35 19.54 38.95
N GLU A 101 1.14 19.64 40.26
CA GLU A 101 2.10 20.29 41.17
C GLU A 101 3.51 19.68 41.15
N GLY A 102 4.48 20.52 41.54
CA GLY A 102 5.87 20.10 41.75
C GLY A 102 6.72 20.03 40.49
N GLY A 103 6.25 20.56 39.35
CA GLY A 103 7.02 20.64 38.11
C GLY A 103 7.27 19.30 37.40
N ASN A 104 6.76 18.19 37.94
CA ASN A 104 7.02 16.83 37.41
C ASN A 104 6.41 16.61 36.01
N TRP A 105 5.44 17.44 35.62
CA TRP A 105 4.70 17.34 34.36
C TRP A 105 5.19 18.34 33.30
N ASN A 106 6.19 19.17 33.63
CA ASN A 106 6.75 20.19 32.76
C ASN A 106 7.85 19.60 31.84
N ASN A 107 7.49 18.59 31.05
CA ASN A 107 8.40 17.95 30.12
C ASN A 107 7.65 17.41 28.92
N VAL A 108 8.22 17.57 27.72
CA VAL A 108 7.64 17.04 26.49
C VAL A 108 8.16 15.66 26.05
N THR A 109 9.13 15.11 26.78
CA THR A 109 9.80 13.84 26.43
C THR A 109 8.84 12.65 26.56
N ASP A 110 8.88 11.76 25.56
CA ASP A 110 8.14 10.50 25.54
C ASP A 110 9.13 9.32 25.63
N PRO A 111 9.01 8.40 26.61
CA PRO A 111 8.01 8.39 27.68
C PRO A 111 8.28 9.42 28.80
N LEU A 112 7.23 9.80 29.53
CA LEU A 112 7.32 10.60 30.76
C LEU A 112 7.17 9.70 31.98
N THR A 113 8.09 9.79 32.93
CA THR A 113 7.96 9.14 34.24
C THR A 113 7.75 10.17 35.33
N VAL A 114 6.66 10.01 36.09
CA VAL A 114 6.30 10.87 37.23
C VAL A 114 6.37 10.04 38.51
N ALA A 115 7.09 10.55 39.51
CA ALA A 115 7.03 9.98 40.85
C ALA A 115 5.69 10.35 41.50
N MET A 116 4.83 9.37 41.74
CA MET A 116 3.48 9.54 42.26
C MET A 116 3.26 8.94 43.66
N PRO A 117 4.01 9.38 44.69
CA PRO A 117 3.74 8.95 46.06
C PRO A 117 2.38 9.48 46.54
N SER A 118 1.67 8.70 47.35
CA SER A 118 0.35 9.06 47.88
C SER A 118 0.35 10.32 48.77
N GLY A 119 1.51 10.85 49.17
CA GLY A 119 1.62 12.11 49.90
C GLY A 119 1.49 13.35 49.01
N THR A 120 1.81 13.23 47.73
CA THR A 120 1.71 14.30 46.70
C THR A 120 0.51 14.06 45.81
N TYR A 121 0.26 12.80 45.44
CA TYR A 121 -0.88 12.38 44.62
C TYR A 121 -1.77 11.43 45.44
N PRO A 122 -2.54 11.94 46.43
CA PRO A 122 -3.34 11.11 47.32
C PRO A 122 -4.47 10.34 46.63
N ASN A 123 -4.89 10.77 45.43
CA ASN A 123 -5.98 10.12 44.70
C ASN A 123 -5.44 9.21 43.59
N ILE A 124 -4.65 9.74 42.66
CA ILE A 124 -4.18 8.98 41.47
C ILE A 124 -2.88 8.23 41.69
N GLY A 125 -2.12 8.60 42.73
CA GLY A 125 -0.85 7.97 43.07
C GLY A 125 -1.00 6.52 43.54
N VAL A 126 0.13 5.84 43.66
CA VAL A 126 0.13 4.42 44.03
C VAL A 126 -0.38 4.25 45.47
N GLY A 127 -1.46 3.48 45.63
CA GLY A 127 -2.15 3.31 46.91
C GLY A 127 -3.17 4.42 47.25
N GLY A 128 -3.41 5.36 46.33
CA GLY A 128 -4.45 6.38 46.43
C GLY A 128 -5.87 5.85 46.23
N GLY A 129 -6.86 6.70 46.46
CA GLY A 129 -8.29 6.35 46.39
C GLY A 129 -8.79 5.93 45.00
N SER A 130 -8.11 6.40 43.95
CA SER A 130 -8.39 6.13 42.54
C SER A 130 -7.07 5.87 41.79
N ALA A 131 -6.24 4.98 42.36
CA ALA A 131 -4.91 4.71 41.85
C ALA A 131 -4.93 4.30 40.36
N LEU A 132 -4.03 4.89 39.58
CA LEU A 132 -3.88 4.57 38.17
C LEU A 132 -3.44 3.12 37.96
N VAL A 133 -3.80 2.59 36.80
CA VAL A 133 -3.46 1.24 36.34
C VAL A 133 -2.91 1.31 34.91
N VAL A 134 -2.09 0.34 34.52
CA VAL A 134 -1.56 0.26 33.15
C VAL A 134 -2.71 0.20 32.13
N GLY A 135 -2.58 0.94 31.04
CA GLY A 135 -3.58 1.11 29.99
C GLY A 135 -4.55 2.28 30.21
N ALA A 136 -4.66 2.80 31.45
CA ALA A 136 -5.54 3.91 31.75
C ALA A 136 -5.08 5.22 31.09
N LEU A 137 -6.05 6.04 30.68
CA LEU A 137 -5.82 7.39 30.18
C LEU A 137 -6.00 8.43 31.29
N VAL A 138 -5.18 9.47 31.23
CA VAL A 138 -5.37 10.73 31.94
C VAL A 138 -5.42 11.87 30.93
N TYR A 139 -6.16 12.93 31.27
CA TYR A 139 -6.24 14.14 30.47
C TYR A 139 -5.77 15.34 31.29
N ILE A 140 -4.87 16.14 30.70
CA ILE A 140 -4.31 17.34 31.33
C ILE A 140 -4.26 18.45 30.29
N GLY A 141 -4.97 19.55 30.55
CA GLY A 141 -5.03 20.71 29.65
C GLY A 141 -5.67 20.40 28.30
N THR A 142 -4.88 19.85 27.37
CA THR A 142 -5.26 19.43 26.00
C THR A 142 -4.63 18.10 25.56
N GLU A 143 -3.88 17.45 26.45
CA GLU A 143 -3.15 16.22 26.14
C GLU A 143 -3.79 15.03 26.86
N TYR A 144 -3.89 13.91 26.14
CA TYR A 144 -4.13 12.60 26.71
C TYR A 144 -2.80 11.88 26.89
N LEU A 145 -2.61 11.29 28.06
CA LEU A 145 -1.44 10.46 28.37
C LEU A 145 -1.94 9.08 28.80
N ARG A 146 -1.24 8.02 28.39
CA ARG A 146 -1.59 6.65 28.76
C ARG A 146 -0.54 6.04 29.65
N VAL A 147 -0.98 5.39 30.72
CA VAL A 147 -0.09 4.68 31.64
C VAL A 147 0.47 3.43 30.95
N THR A 148 1.79 3.37 30.76
CA THR A 148 2.48 2.21 30.14
C THR A 148 3.22 1.35 31.16
N GLY A 149 3.50 1.89 32.36
CA GLY A 149 4.16 1.14 33.42
C GLY A 149 4.02 1.77 34.80
N ILE A 150 4.04 0.93 35.83
CA ILE A 150 4.05 1.36 37.22
C ILE A 150 5.13 0.55 37.94
N VAL A 151 6.13 1.22 38.51
CA VAL A 151 7.22 0.59 39.27
C VAL A 151 7.37 1.30 40.60
N THR A 152 7.05 0.63 41.69
CA THR A 152 6.95 1.24 43.03
C THR A 152 5.97 2.40 43.03
N ASN A 153 6.41 3.65 43.17
CA ASN A 153 5.59 4.86 43.07
C ASN A 153 5.76 5.60 41.74
N ASP A 154 6.63 5.14 40.86
CA ASP A 154 6.90 5.81 39.59
C ASP A 154 5.92 5.30 38.52
N VAL A 155 5.16 6.22 37.95
CA VAL A 155 4.21 5.93 36.87
C VAL A 155 4.79 6.47 35.56
N THR A 156 4.88 5.59 34.57
CA THR A 156 5.38 5.91 33.23
C THR A 156 4.20 6.05 32.28
N PHE A 157 4.25 7.12 31.50
CA PHE A 157 3.23 7.50 30.54
C PHE A 157 3.83 7.53 29.14
N GLU A 158 3.11 6.97 28.17
CA GLU A 158 3.25 7.47 26.80
C GLU A 158 2.50 8.80 26.66
N ARG A 159 3.02 9.64 25.77
CA ARG A 159 2.52 11.00 25.56
C ARG A 159 1.79 11.12 24.24
N GLY A 160 0.85 12.06 24.16
CA GLY A 160 0.09 12.28 22.95
C GLY A 160 -0.85 11.14 22.55
N ALA A 161 -1.35 10.38 23.54
CA ALA A 161 -2.35 9.34 23.31
C ALA A 161 -3.58 9.92 22.60
N GLY A 162 -4.29 9.07 21.85
CA GLY A 162 -5.41 9.47 21.00
C GLY A 162 -5.02 10.46 19.90
N GLY A 163 -3.74 10.57 19.54
CA GLY A 163 -3.23 11.56 18.59
C GLY A 163 -3.19 12.99 19.13
N SER A 164 -3.29 13.18 20.44
CA SER A 164 -3.11 14.50 21.06
C SER A 164 -1.65 14.96 20.98
N THR A 165 -1.42 16.26 21.15
CA THR A 165 -0.05 16.81 21.07
C THR A 165 0.60 16.83 22.46
N PRO A 166 1.77 16.17 22.63
CA PRO A 166 2.72 16.42 23.71
C PRO A 166 2.79 17.88 24.18
N ALA A 167 2.35 18.20 25.40
CA ALA A 167 2.32 19.56 25.93
C ALA A 167 3.17 19.74 27.20
N THR A 168 3.74 20.91 27.42
CA THR A 168 4.29 21.26 28.73
C THR A 168 3.15 21.66 29.65
N HIS A 169 3.01 20.98 30.79
CA HIS A 169 1.99 21.34 31.78
C HIS A 169 2.56 22.26 32.84
N ALA A 170 1.91 23.40 33.05
CA ALA A 170 2.21 24.30 34.16
C ALA A 170 1.78 23.65 35.48
N ASP A 171 2.32 24.12 36.61
CA ASP A 171 1.87 23.65 37.92
C ASP A 171 0.39 24.01 38.16
N ALA A 172 -0.28 23.20 38.99
CA ALA A 172 -1.67 23.37 39.40
C ALA A 172 -2.72 23.27 38.28
N GLN A 173 -2.44 22.50 37.22
CA GLN A 173 -3.47 22.09 36.26
C GLN A 173 -4.14 20.80 36.73
N ASN A 174 -5.47 20.77 36.71
CA ASN A 174 -6.24 19.60 37.12
C ASN A 174 -5.94 18.40 36.21
N ILE A 175 -5.92 17.22 36.82
CA ILE A 175 -5.79 15.94 36.14
C ILE A 175 -7.18 15.30 36.08
N PHE A 176 -7.60 14.88 34.88
CA PHE A 176 -8.85 14.19 34.67
C PHE A 176 -8.62 12.71 34.34
N THR A 177 -9.49 11.84 34.84
CA THR A 177 -9.45 10.38 34.61
C THR A 177 -10.77 9.89 34.05
N SER A 178 -10.78 8.62 33.61
CA SER A 178 -12.03 7.93 33.25
C SER A 178 -12.96 7.80 34.46
N ALA A 179 -14.27 7.85 34.20
CA ALA A 179 -15.29 7.44 35.17
C ALA A 179 -15.41 5.91 35.28
N ALA A 180 -14.93 5.16 34.27
CA ALA A 180 -14.94 3.70 34.25
C ALA A 180 -13.71 3.14 35.00
N THR A 181 -13.92 2.72 36.24
CA THR A 181 -13.01 1.81 36.98
C THR A 181 -13.67 0.43 37.05
N PRO A 182 -12.99 -0.70 36.77
CA PRO A 182 -11.55 -0.98 36.85
C PRO A 182 -10.78 -0.86 35.51
N ALA A 183 -9.51 -1.30 35.47
CA ALA A 183 -8.59 -1.22 34.33
C ALA A 183 -9.29 -1.50 32.98
N PRO A 184 -9.03 -0.68 31.94
CA PRO A 184 -9.72 -0.85 30.68
C PRO A 184 -9.33 -2.21 30.10
N THR A 185 -10.33 -3.08 29.89
CA THR A 185 -10.12 -4.37 29.22
C THR A 185 -9.92 -4.21 27.72
N ASN A 186 -10.31 -3.04 27.20
CA ASN A 186 -10.22 -2.60 25.83
C ASN A 186 -9.19 -1.46 25.73
N ILE A 187 -8.86 -1.04 24.51
CA ILE A 187 -8.02 0.13 24.24
C ILE A 187 -8.90 1.38 24.39
N PRO A 188 -8.69 2.22 25.42
CA PRO A 188 -9.57 3.37 25.61
C PRO A 188 -9.28 4.47 24.58
N VAL A 189 -10.36 5.05 24.09
CA VAL A 189 -10.45 6.24 23.24
C VAL A 189 -11.05 7.35 24.11
N GLY A 190 -10.17 8.13 24.74
CA GLY A 190 -10.58 9.09 25.76
C GLY A 190 -11.20 10.36 25.19
N VAL A 191 -12.42 10.70 25.62
CA VAL A 191 -13.17 11.89 25.20
C VAL A 191 -13.33 12.85 26.38
N GLN A 192 -12.91 14.11 26.23
CA GLN A 192 -13.11 15.13 27.28
C GLN A 192 -14.21 16.14 26.94
N ALA A 193 -14.52 16.27 25.64
CA ALA A 193 -15.58 17.13 25.12
C ALA A 193 -16.89 16.35 24.94
N ASP A 194 -17.69 16.71 23.93
CA ASP A 194 -18.87 15.94 23.54
C ASP A 194 -18.51 14.69 22.72
N PHE A 195 -19.44 13.75 22.67
CA PHE A 195 -19.29 12.48 21.96
C PHE A 195 -19.68 12.59 20.47
N ALA A 196 -19.68 13.80 19.89
CA ALA A 196 -19.97 13.97 18.48
C ALA A 196 -18.88 13.34 17.62
N ALA A 197 -19.26 12.94 16.40
CA ALA A 197 -18.34 12.32 15.44
C ALA A 197 -17.05 13.15 15.24
N GLY A 198 -17.16 14.48 15.21
CA GLY A 198 -16.01 15.37 15.02
C GLY A 198 -14.99 15.42 16.15
N VAL A 199 -15.36 14.97 17.34
CA VAL A 199 -14.44 14.80 18.47
C VAL A 199 -13.91 13.37 18.48
N VAL A 200 -14.81 12.39 18.39
CA VAL A 200 -14.50 10.97 18.58
C VAL A 200 -13.70 10.40 17.40
N GLY A 201 -14.03 10.76 16.17
CA GLY A 201 -13.38 10.24 14.97
C GLY A 201 -11.86 10.47 14.95
N PRO A 202 -11.39 11.71 15.19
CA PRO A 202 -9.96 12.00 15.30
C PRO A 202 -9.27 11.24 16.44
N LEU A 203 -9.91 11.15 17.62
CA LEU A 203 -9.35 10.45 18.78
C LEU A 203 -9.24 8.93 18.55
N LEU A 204 -10.25 8.33 17.92
CA LEU A 204 -10.24 6.92 17.54
C LEU A 204 -9.14 6.65 16.51
N ALA A 205 -9.05 7.46 15.45
CA ALA A 205 -7.98 7.31 14.46
C ALA A 205 -6.59 7.50 15.09
N GLY A 206 -6.44 8.45 16.01
CA GLY A 206 -5.21 8.63 16.78
C GLY A 206 -4.85 7.41 17.62
N SER A 207 -5.85 6.82 18.31
CA SER A 207 -5.67 5.62 19.14
C SER A 207 -5.28 4.39 18.31
N ILE A 208 -5.85 4.22 17.10
CA ILE A 208 -5.47 3.14 16.17
C ILE A 208 -4.01 3.27 15.72
N ASN A 209 -3.52 4.50 15.56
CA ASN A 209 -2.16 4.78 15.10
C ASN A 209 -1.12 4.80 16.23
N GLU A 210 -1.50 4.53 17.48
CA GLU A 210 -0.55 4.45 18.58
C GLU A 210 0.42 3.27 18.37
N SER A 211 1.68 3.44 18.74
CA SER A 211 2.71 2.42 18.48
C SER A 211 2.85 1.36 19.58
N SER A 212 2.22 1.56 20.73
CA SER A 212 2.51 0.76 21.94
C SER A 212 1.35 -0.14 22.40
N VAL A 213 0.13 0.11 21.94
CA VAL A 213 -1.09 -0.58 22.42
C VAL A 213 -1.79 -1.39 21.32
N PRO A 214 -2.12 -0.82 20.14
CA PRO A 214 -2.67 -1.59 19.04
C PRO A 214 -1.74 -2.75 18.65
N THR A 215 -2.34 -3.89 18.34
CA THR A 215 -1.61 -5.08 17.91
C THR A 215 -1.80 -5.38 16.43
N GLU A 216 -2.87 -4.86 15.83
CA GLU A 216 -3.13 -5.00 14.41
C GLU A 216 -2.25 -4.03 13.59
N ALA A 217 -1.65 -4.54 12.52
CA ALA A 217 -0.81 -3.76 11.62
C ALA A 217 -1.68 -2.95 10.63
N VAL A 218 -2.34 -1.93 11.15
CA VAL A 218 -3.20 -1.03 10.41
C VAL A 218 -2.90 0.43 10.76
N SER A 219 -3.16 1.30 9.80
CA SER A 219 -3.14 2.76 9.96
C SER A 219 -4.53 3.33 9.71
N ALA A 220 -4.88 4.41 10.41
CA ALA A 220 -6.19 5.06 10.29
C ALA A 220 -6.08 6.57 10.01
N VAL A 221 -7.05 7.11 9.29
CA VAL A 221 -7.24 8.55 9.10
C VAL A 221 -8.69 8.92 9.37
N SER A 222 -8.89 9.99 10.13
CA SER A 222 -10.19 10.61 10.32
C SER A 222 -10.45 11.65 9.22
N LEU A 223 -11.59 11.53 8.56
CA LEU A 223 -12.03 12.33 7.42
C LEU A 223 -13.42 12.92 7.71
N ASP A 224 -13.85 13.85 6.86
CA ASP A 224 -15.19 14.47 6.92
C ASP A 224 -15.57 14.96 8.32
N ALA A 225 -14.62 15.68 8.96
CA ALA A 225 -14.75 16.16 10.33
C ALA A 225 -15.20 15.04 11.30
N GLY A 226 -14.55 13.88 11.24
CA GLY A 226 -14.78 12.76 12.15
C GLY A 226 -15.92 11.82 11.77
N ALA A 227 -16.72 12.15 10.75
CA ALA A 227 -17.82 11.31 10.30
C ALA A 227 -17.36 10.06 9.52
N LEU A 228 -16.11 10.04 9.04
CA LEU A 228 -15.52 8.89 8.36
C LEU A 228 -14.18 8.54 8.99
N ILE A 229 -13.97 7.26 9.31
CA ILE A 229 -12.66 6.73 9.65
C ILE A 229 -12.26 5.73 8.57
N PHE A 230 -11.16 6.01 7.89
CA PHE A 230 -10.59 5.13 6.88
C PHE A 230 -9.40 4.38 7.47
N VAL A 231 -9.49 3.06 7.48
CA VAL A 231 -8.45 2.16 8.01
C VAL A 231 -7.82 1.40 6.85
N VAL A 232 -6.50 1.28 6.86
CA VAL A 232 -5.71 0.64 5.81
C VAL A 232 -4.71 -0.31 6.45
N ALA A 233 -4.56 -1.51 5.90
CA ALA A 233 -3.51 -2.42 6.34
C ALA A 233 -2.12 -1.82 6.04
N ASP A 234 -1.14 -2.08 6.89
CA ASP A 234 0.23 -1.56 6.69
C ASP A 234 1.01 -2.34 5.64
N ALA A 235 0.56 -3.56 5.32
CA ALA A 235 1.20 -4.46 4.37
C ALA A 235 0.23 -4.97 3.30
N VAL A 236 0.77 -5.15 2.10
CA VAL A 236 0.00 -5.67 0.97
C VAL A 236 -0.23 -7.17 1.12
N GLY A 237 -1.44 -7.62 0.75
CA GLY A 237 -1.84 -9.01 0.92
C GLY A 237 -2.00 -9.42 2.40
N ALA A 238 -2.04 -8.44 3.32
CA ALA A 238 -2.35 -8.68 4.72
C ALA A 238 -3.70 -9.39 4.89
N VAL A 239 -3.83 -10.13 5.99
CA VAL A 239 -5.06 -10.83 6.34
C VAL A 239 -6.20 -9.82 6.42
N THR A 240 -7.31 -10.13 5.77
CA THR A 240 -8.56 -9.40 5.94
C THR A 240 -9.03 -9.53 7.39
N LEU A 241 -8.92 -8.44 8.17
CA LEU A 241 -9.36 -8.40 9.55
C LEU A 241 -10.90 -8.29 9.62
N ALA A 242 -11.48 -8.86 10.68
CA ALA A 242 -12.88 -8.66 11.02
C ALA A 242 -13.09 -7.25 11.57
N LEU A 243 -14.24 -6.65 11.25
CA LEU A 243 -14.61 -5.30 11.64
C LEU A 243 -16.00 -5.34 12.25
N THR A 244 -16.15 -4.79 13.46
CA THR A 244 -17.46 -4.61 14.10
C THR A 244 -17.49 -3.32 14.91
N GLU A 245 -18.69 -2.83 15.21
CA GLU A 245 -18.89 -1.69 16.11
C GLU A 245 -20.17 -1.85 16.94
N THR A 246 -20.25 -1.15 18.07
CA THR A 246 -21.48 -1.03 18.88
C THR A 246 -22.05 0.40 18.88
N HIS A 247 -21.56 1.25 17.98
CA HIS A 247 -21.84 2.69 17.97
C HIS A 247 -23.32 3.06 17.86
N GLY A 248 -24.19 2.18 17.36
CA GLY A 248 -25.63 2.42 17.18
C GLY A 248 -25.97 3.47 16.10
N ASN A 249 -25.13 4.49 15.95
CA ASN A 249 -25.11 5.53 14.92
C ASN A 249 -23.84 5.45 14.05
N GLY A 250 -23.04 4.40 14.20
CA GLY A 250 -21.90 4.09 13.35
C GLY A 250 -22.11 2.76 12.65
N VAL A 251 -21.58 2.61 11.44
CA VAL A 251 -21.61 1.36 10.65
C VAL A 251 -20.30 1.21 9.88
N TRP A 252 -19.64 0.05 10.00
CA TRP A 252 -18.64 -0.36 9.03
C TRP A 252 -19.29 -0.63 7.67
N ASP A 253 -18.65 -0.18 6.59
CA ASP A 253 -19.11 -0.46 5.23
C ASP A 253 -19.17 -1.99 4.95
N ASP A 254 -18.44 -2.82 5.71
CA ASP A 254 -18.50 -4.29 5.72
C ASP A 254 -18.11 -4.87 7.09
N GLY A 255 -18.44 -6.15 7.33
CA GLY A 255 -17.96 -6.90 8.50
C GLY A 255 -16.49 -7.31 8.45
N ASN A 256 -15.79 -7.01 7.36
CA ASN A 256 -14.39 -7.37 7.13
C ASN A 256 -13.68 -6.31 6.27
N MET A 257 -12.36 -6.15 6.43
CA MET A 257 -11.59 -5.29 5.52
C MET A 257 -11.72 -5.74 4.06
N ARG A 258 -12.02 -4.82 3.14
CA ARG A 258 -12.21 -5.08 1.71
C ARG A 258 -10.96 -4.73 0.90
N ARG A 259 -10.95 -5.14 -0.38
CA ARG A 259 -9.99 -4.70 -1.43
C ARG A 259 -8.53 -5.11 -1.23
N GLY A 260 -8.20 -5.88 -0.19
CA GLY A 260 -6.90 -6.53 -0.05
C GLY A 260 -6.76 -7.62 -1.10
N VAL A 261 -5.81 -7.48 -2.02
CA VAL A 261 -5.49 -8.52 -3.00
C VAL A 261 -4.10 -9.03 -2.68
N ALA A 262 -3.96 -10.36 -2.62
CA ALA A 262 -2.67 -11.01 -2.44
C ALA A 262 -1.65 -10.46 -3.44
N ALA A 263 -0.38 -10.37 -3.04
CA ALA A 263 0.72 -9.98 -3.91
C ALA A 263 0.80 -10.97 -5.08
N THR A 264 0.11 -10.66 -6.18
CA THR A 264 0.21 -11.38 -7.43
C THR A 264 0.98 -10.50 -8.39
N VAL A 265 1.90 -11.13 -9.11
CA VAL A 265 2.63 -10.51 -10.19
C VAL A 265 1.63 -10.01 -11.23
N ARG A 266 1.25 -8.73 -11.18
CA ARG A 266 0.48 -8.10 -12.27
C ARG A 266 1.41 -7.87 -13.43
N GLN A 267 1.15 -8.58 -14.51
CA GLN A 267 1.86 -8.48 -15.77
C GLN A 267 1.10 -7.49 -16.64
N VAL A 268 1.84 -6.56 -17.25
CA VAL A 268 1.32 -5.66 -18.27
C VAL A 268 1.97 -6.05 -19.57
N TYR A 269 1.15 -6.30 -20.60
CA TYR A 269 1.63 -6.60 -21.94
C TYR A 269 1.00 -5.65 -22.94
N THR A 270 1.83 -5.02 -23.75
CA THR A 270 1.39 -4.15 -24.84
C THR A 270 1.80 -4.78 -26.16
N ALA A 271 0.86 -4.86 -27.09
CA ALA A 271 1.14 -5.26 -28.46
C ALA A 271 0.46 -4.28 -29.41
N THR A 272 1.15 -3.99 -30.51
CA THR A 272 0.62 -3.18 -31.60
C THR A 272 0.60 -4.05 -32.84
N VAL A 273 -0.57 -4.13 -33.47
CA VAL A 273 -0.80 -4.93 -34.67
C VAL A 273 -1.43 -4.06 -35.75
N VAL A 274 -1.13 -4.38 -37.00
CA VAL A 274 -1.80 -3.82 -38.18
C VAL A 274 -2.49 -5.00 -38.85
N PRO A 275 -3.84 -5.03 -38.94
CA PRO A 275 -4.54 -6.15 -39.54
C PRO A 275 -4.07 -6.38 -40.97
N ASP A 276 -3.87 -7.62 -41.37
CA ASP A 276 -3.64 -7.93 -42.78
C ASP A 276 -4.96 -7.89 -43.59
N THR A 277 -4.89 -8.25 -44.88
CA THR A 277 -6.05 -8.15 -45.77
C THR A 277 -7.11 -9.19 -45.40
N GLU A 278 -6.68 -10.37 -44.96
CA GLU A 278 -7.50 -11.49 -44.54
C GLU A 278 -8.20 -11.20 -43.22
N GLU A 279 -7.48 -10.70 -42.21
CA GLU A 279 -8.00 -10.29 -40.91
C GLU A 279 -9.00 -9.13 -41.02
N ALA A 280 -8.69 -8.13 -41.85
CA ALA A 280 -9.60 -7.04 -42.14
C ALA A 280 -10.89 -7.53 -42.83
N THR A 281 -10.78 -8.49 -43.76
CA THR A 281 -11.94 -9.09 -44.43
C THR A 281 -12.78 -9.95 -43.47
N ALA A 282 -12.11 -10.68 -42.57
CA ALA A 282 -12.74 -11.53 -41.58
C ALA A 282 -13.36 -10.75 -40.40
N ASN A 283 -13.06 -9.45 -40.26
CA ASN A 283 -13.41 -8.62 -39.10
C ASN A 283 -12.91 -9.21 -37.77
N LYS A 284 -11.78 -9.94 -37.81
CA LYS A 284 -11.24 -10.66 -36.65
C LYS A 284 -9.72 -10.57 -36.62
N VAL A 285 -9.19 -10.21 -35.45
CA VAL A 285 -7.74 -10.14 -35.19
C VAL A 285 -7.45 -10.94 -33.92
N LEU A 286 -6.46 -11.84 -33.99
CA LEU A 286 -6.06 -12.69 -32.87
C LEU A 286 -4.67 -12.30 -32.40
N ILE A 287 -4.55 -11.86 -31.14
CA ILE A 287 -3.30 -11.35 -30.59
C ILE A 287 -2.84 -12.28 -29.47
N PRO A 288 -1.76 -13.07 -29.66
CA PRO A 288 -1.22 -13.92 -28.60
C PRO A 288 -0.64 -13.07 -27.47
N VAL A 289 -0.84 -13.53 -26.24
CA VAL A 289 -0.37 -12.86 -25.01
C VAL A 289 0.35 -13.84 -24.08
N PRO A 290 1.35 -13.38 -23.30
CA PRO A 290 2.18 -14.26 -22.49
C PRO A 290 1.50 -14.77 -21.20
N PHE A 291 0.29 -14.32 -20.90
CA PHE A 291 -0.52 -14.71 -19.75
C PHE A 291 -2.01 -14.56 -20.08
N THR A 292 -2.89 -15.25 -19.35
CA THR A 292 -4.35 -15.02 -19.45
C THR A 292 -4.69 -13.68 -18.79
N PRO A 293 -5.13 -12.65 -19.54
CA PRO A 293 -5.46 -11.35 -18.97
C PRO A 293 -6.76 -11.40 -18.16
N VAL A 294 -6.89 -10.51 -17.18
CA VAL A 294 -8.16 -10.22 -16.48
C VAL A 294 -8.83 -8.95 -17.02
N ALA A 295 -8.05 -8.07 -17.67
CA ALA A 295 -8.55 -6.87 -18.33
C ALA A 295 -7.71 -6.57 -19.57
N VAL A 296 -8.36 -6.01 -20.59
CA VAL A 296 -7.73 -5.60 -21.85
C VAL A 296 -8.31 -4.26 -22.27
N HIS A 297 -7.44 -3.30 -22.56
CA HIS A 297 -7.80 -2.05 -23.20
C HIS A 297 -7.30 -2.07 -24.65
N VAL A 298 -8.15 -1.64 -25.58
CA VAL A 298 -7.85 -1.61 -27.01
C VAL A 298 -7.97 -0.17 -27.50
N MET A 299 -6.96 0.26 -28.24
CA MET A 299 -6.91 1.56 -28.90
C MET A 299 -6.72 1.35 -30.40
N VAL A 300 -7.66 1.84 -31.19
CA VAL A 300 -7.64 1.72 -32.65
C VAL A 300 -7.32 3.08 -33.24
N ASN A 301 -6.26 3.17 -34.04
CA ASN A 301 -5.78 4.41 -34.64
C ASN A 301 -5.67 4.27 -36.18
N THR A 302 -5.88 5.35 -36.91
CA THR A 302 -5.55 5.42 -38.35
C THR A 302 -4.04 5.59 -38.55
N THR A 303 -3.40 4.75 -39.38
CA THR A 303 -1.94 4.84 -39.62
C THR A 303 -1.49 6.18 -40.19
N SER A 304 -2.34 6.86 -40.98
CA SER A 304 -1.95 8.09 -41.69
C SER A 304 -1.98 9.35 -40.84
N THR A 305 -2.72 9.35 -39.71
CA THR A 305 -2.93 10.54 -38.88
C THR A 305 -2.72 10.29 -37.38
N GLY A 306 -2.63 9.03 -36.94
CA GLY A 306 -2.52 8.65 -35.53
C GLY A 306 -3.78 8.96 -34.72
N VAL A 307 -4.88 9.32 -35.39
CA VAL A 307 -6.14 9.71 -34.76
C VAL A 307 -6.83 8.44 -34.25
N THR A 308 -7.24 8.46 -32.99
CA THR A 308 -8.05 7.39 -32.41
C THR A 308 -9.42 7.35 -33.08
N VAL A 309 -9.75 6.19 -33.60
CA VAL A 309 -11.05 5.89 -34.19
C VAL A 309 -11.95 5.34 -33.09
N LEU A 310 -13.21 5.75 -33.09
CA LEU A 310 -14.21 5.13 -32.24
C LEU A 310 -14.40 3.68 -32.73
N TRP A 311 -13.99 2.73 -31.90
CA TRP A 311 -14.16 1.31 -32.17
C TRP A 311 -15.25 0.74 -31.28
N ASN A 312 -16.22 0.05 -31.87
CA ASN A 312 -17.35 -0.56 -31.18
C ASN A 312 -17.43 -2.06 -31.47
N GLY A 313 -16.31 -2.75 -31.26
CA GLY A 313 -16.20 -4.19 -31.40
C GLY A 313 -16.06 -4.89 -30.05
N ASP A 314 -16.04 -6.22 -30.09
CA ASP A 314 -15.90 -7.06 -28.91
C ASP A 314 -14.44 -7.40 -28.63
N VAL A 315 -14.11 -7.50 -27.34
CA VAL A 315 -12.86 -8.06 -26.84
C VAL A 315 -13.17 -9.38 -26.14
N ILE A 316 -12.62 -10.47 -26.65
CA ILE A 316 -12.80 -11.81 -26.08
C ILE A 316 -11.43 -12.29 -25.58
N ILE A 317 -11.35 -12.62 -24.29
CA ILE A 317 -10.16 -13.20 -23.67
C ILE A 317 -10.26 -14.72 -23.75
N ASN A 318 -9.30 -15.34 -24.43
CA ASN A 318 -9.16 -16.79 -24.49
C ASN A 318 -7.98 -17.20 -23.60
N ALA A 319 -8.28 -17.98 -22.55
CA ALA A 319 -7.27 -18.50 -21.65
C ALA A 319 -6.36 -19.52 -22.36
N ALA A 320 -5.12 -19.65 -21.88
CA ALA A 320 -4.21 -20.68 -22.37
C ALA A 320 -4.82 -22.08 -22.17
N ALA A 321 -4.70 -22.94 -23.19
CA ALA A 321 -5.26 -24.28 -23.19
C ALA A 321 -4.30 -25.27 -23.87
N GLY A 322 -3.83 -26.27 -23.13
CA GLY A 322 -2.83 -27.23 -23.62
C GLY A 322 -1.54 -26.51 -24.04
N ASP A 323 -1.12 -26.75 -25.27
CA ASP A 323 0.07 -26.12 -25.87
C ASP A 323 -0.21 -24.73 -26.49
N MET A 324 -1.48 -24.27 -26.51
CA MET A 324 -1.82 -22.93 -27.01
C MET A 324 -1.65 -21.86 -25.92
N PRO A 325 -0.93 -20.76 -26.20
CA PRO A 325 -0.87 -19.62 -25.30
C PRO A 325 -2.24 -18.93 -25.21
N ALA A 326 -2.43 -18.11 -24.18
CA ALA A 326 -3.58 -17.22 -24.11
C ALA A 326 -3.53 -16.23 -25.28
N TYR A 327 -4.70 -15.80 -25.74
CA TYR A 327 -4.80 -14.81 -26.81
C TYR A 327 -6.06 -13.95 -26.65
N ILE A 328 -6.01 -12.77 -27.23
CA ILE A 328 -7.14 -11.84 -27.29
C ILE A 328 -7.72 -11.94 -28.70
N GLU A 329 -9.01 -12.22 -28.79
CA GLU A 329 -9.76 -12.08 -30.02
C GLU A 329 -10.45 -10.70 -30.01
N LEU A 330 -10.11 -9.89 -31.00
CA LEU A 330 -10.85 -8.68 -31.32
C LEU A 330 -11.81 -9.03 -32.44
N ASN A 331 -13.09 -8.70 -32.27
CA ASN A 331 -14.11 -8.83 -33.29
C ASN A 331 -14.66 -7.44 -33.63
N ASN A 332 -14.64 -7.06 -34.91
CA ASN A 332 -15.16 -5.78 -35.37
C ASN A 332 -16.68 -5.79 -35.65
N ASP A 333 -17.34 -6.93 -35.45
CA ASP A 333 -18.79 -7.12 -35.59
C ASP A 333 -19.37 -6.64 -36.94
N GLY A 334 -18.55 -6.69 -37.99
CA GLY A 334 -18.89 -6.26 -39.34
C GLY A 334 -18.84 -4.75 -39.59
N ALA A 335 -18.31 -3.95 -38.64
CA ALA A 335 -18.06 -2.53 -38.86
C ALA A 335 -16.92 -2.30 -39.88
N ALA A 336 -16.97 -1.20 -40.64
CA ALA A 336 -16.03 -0.91 -41.73
C ALA A 336 -14.67 -0.34 -41.26
N ASP A 337 -14.36 -0.45 -39.96
CA ASP A 337 -13.32 0.37 -39.31
C ASP A 337 -11.92 -0.25 -39.35
N TRP A 338 -11.81 -1.51 -39.77
CA TRP A 338 -10.52 -2.20 -39.92
C TRP A 338 -10.13 -2.26 -41.39
N SER A 339 -9.03 -1.61 -41.71
CA SER A 339 -8.35 -1.74 -42.99
C SER A 339 -6.94 -2.23 -42.74
N ALA A 340 -6.24 -2.66 -43.80
CA ALA A 340 -4.80 -2.94 -43.74
C ALA A 340 -3.93 -1.71 -43.36
N SER A 341 -4.56 -0.56 -43.15
CA SER A 341 -3.95 0.69 -42.69
C SER A 341 -4.42 1.11 -41.29
N THR A 342 -5.09 0.26 -40.54
CA THR A 342 -5.49 0.54 -39.16
C THR A 342 -4.41 0.00 -38.21
N THR A 343 -3.99 0.78 -37.22
CA THR A 343 -3.10 0.31 -36.14
C THR A 343 -3.93 0.05 -34.90
N ILE A 344 -3.89 -1.18 -34.39
CA ILE A 344 -4.55 -1.58 -33.15
C ILE A 344 -3.48 -1.77 -32.09
N THR A 345 -3.61 -1.06 -30.97
CA THR A 345 -2.75 -1.25 -29.79
C THR A 345 -3.58 -1.83 -28.67
N ILE A 346 -3.10 -2.92 -28.07
CA ILE A 346 -3.69 -3.51 -26.89
C ILE A 346 -2.82 -3.28 -25.66
N LEU A 347 -3.47 -3.17 -24.51
CA LEU A 347 -2.87 -3.21 -23.19
C LEU A 347 -3.59 -4.30 -22.39
N ALA A 348 -2.92 -5.43 -22.19
CA ALA A 348 -3.41 -6.56 -21.42
C ALA A 348 -2.83 -6.54 -20.00
N ILE A 349 -3.66 -6.87 -19.02
CA ILE A 349 -3.32 -6.84 -17.58
C ILE A 349 -3.73 -8.19 -16.96
N SER A 350 -2.85 -8.80 -16.17
CA SER A 350 -3.13 -10.04 -15.41
C SER A 350 -3.64 -9.78 -14.00
#